data_AF-A0A2I1HDW6-F1
#
_entry.id   AF-A0A2I1HDW6-F1
#
_cell.length_a   1.000
_cell.length_b   1.000
_cell.length_c   1.000
_cell.angle_alpha   90.00
_cell.angle_beta   90.00
_cell.angle_gamma   90.00
#
_symmetry.space_group_name_H-M   'P 1'
#
loop_
_entity.id
_entity.type
_entity.pdbx_description
1 polymer ?
#
loop_
_entity_poly.entity_id
_entity_poly.type
_entity_poly.pdbx_seq_one_letter_code
_entity_poly.pdbx_strand_id
1 'polypeptide(L)'
;MELTDQEVCSTITEVSVGGTDTENPDEFISERFLNNEIAKIAFIPFGGGTRICSGKNMSNVQIKTLLILLLRKYDVELVDSEKPNFKYSFFLSVH
;
A
#
# COMPACT_ATOMS: atom_id res chain seq x y z
N MET A 1 26.95 24.42 9.25
CA MET A 1 25.80 23.57 9.62
C MET A 1 25.06 23.28 8.32
N GLU A 2 25.71 22.50 7.46
CA GLU A 2 25.15 22.07 6.18
C GLU A 2 24.46 20.73 6.45
N LEU A 3 23.15 20.79 6.66
CA LEU A 3 22.32 19.59 6.58
C LEU A 3 22.11 19.36 5.08
N THR A 4 22.72 18.28 4.59
CA THR A 4 22.53 17.80 3.23
C THR A 4 21.04 17.61 2.96
N ASP A 5 20.51 18.36 2.00
CA ASP A 5 19.21 18.13 1.34
C ASP A 5 19.27 16.81 0.56
N GLN A 6 19.40 15.70 1.28
CA GLN A 6 19.33 14.37 0.70
C GLN A 6 17.84 14.02 0.63
N GLU A 7 17.25 14.15 -0.55
CA GLU A 7 15.94 13.59 -0.83
C GLU A 7 16.03 12.06 -0.67
N VAL A 8 15.67 11.56 0.50
CA VAL A 8 15.46 10.14 0.73
C VAL A 8 14.10 9.78 0.15
N CYS A 9 14.07 9.49 -1.16
CA CYS A 9 12.91 8.92 -1.82
C CYS A 9 12.86 7.42 -1.51
N SER A 10 12.29 7.07 -0.35
CA SER A 10 12.00 5.66 -0.07
C SER A 10 10.80 5.23 -0.89
N THR A 11 10.94 4.17 -1.67
CA THR A 11 9.79 3.61 -2.38
C THR A 11 8.90 2.92 -1.35
N ILE A 12 7.61 3.25 -1.27
CA ILE A 12 6.68 2.66 -0.29
C ILE A 12 6.68 1.12 -0.39
N THR A 13 6.82 0.59 -1.60
CA THR A 13 6.97 -0.86 -1.83
C THR A 13 8.21 -1.44 -1.16
N GLU A 14 9.36 -0.77 -1.20
CA GLU A 14 10.58 -1.26 -0.52
C GLU A 14 10.39 -1.31 0.99
N VAL A 15 9.68 -0.33 1.57
CA VAL A 15 9.36 -0.32 3.01
C VAL A 15 8.39 -1.44 3.38
N SER A 16 7.42 -1.73 2.51
CA SER A 16 6.39 -2.75 2.77
C SER A 16 6.77 -4.18 2.42
N VAL A 17 7.77 -4.38 1.56
CA VAL A 17 8.20 -5.70 1.03
C VAL A 17 9.60 -6.07 1.52
N GLY A 18 10.44 -5.08 1.85
CA GLY A 18 11.86 -5.27 2.21
C GLY A 18 12.19 -5.17 3.70
N GLY A 19 11.18 -5.13 4.58
CA GLY A 19 11.41 -5.13 6.03
C GLY A 19 11.83 -6.51 6.54
N THR A 20 12.63 -6.57 7.62
CA THR A 20 12.96 -7.82 8.32
C THR A 20 11.74 -8.54 8.91
N ASP A 21 10.59 -7.87 8.91
CA ASP A 21 9.37 -8.29 9.60
C ASP A 21 8.35 -8.93 8.63
N THR A 22 8.71 -9.10 7.34
CA THR A 22 7.84 -9.64 6.29
C THR A 22 8.36 -10.96 5.74
N GLU A 23 8.05 -12.08 6.42
CA GLU A 23 8.25 -13.43 5.87
C GLU A 23 7.40 -13.64 4.60
N ASN A 24 7.93 -14.22 3.52
CA ASN A 24 7.22 -14.43 2.24
C ASN A 24 6.55 -13.15 1.68
N PRO A 25 7.34 -12.13 1.31
CA PRO A 25 6.81 -10.82 0.93
C PRO A 25 6.08 -10.81 -0.43
N ASP A 26 6.29 -11.83 -1.26
CA ASP A 26 5.60 -11.99 -2.56
C ASP A 26 4.22 -12.67 -2.44
N GLU A 27 3.85 -13.13 -1.25
CA GLU A 27 2.58 -13.80 -0.98
C GLU A 27 1.59 -12.87 -0.28
N PHE A 28 0.33 -12.92 -0.71
CA PHE A 28 -0.75 -12.22 -0.02
C PHE A 28 -1.19 -13.02 1.22
N ILE A 29 -0.76 -12.55 2.41
CA ILE A 29 -1.10 -13.16 3.71
C ILE A 29 -1.83 -12.13 4.57
N SER A 30 -3.15 -12.29 4.72
CA SER A 30 -4.00 -11.30 5.39
C SER A 30 -3.79 -11.28 6.90
N GLU A 31 -3.45 -12.43 7.47
CA GLU A 31 -3.32 -12.69 8.90
C GLU A 31 -2.16 -11.91 9.52
N ARG A 32 -1.17 -11.50 8.72
CA ARG A 32 -0.03 -10.72 9.18
C ARG A 32 -0.46 -9.47 9.94
N PHE A 33 -1.58 -8.87 9.55
CA PHE A 33 -2.08 -7.61 10.10
C PHE A 33 -3.00 -7.77 11.32
N LEU A 34 -3.26 -8.99 11.80
CA LEU A 34 -4.21 -9.25 12.90
C LEU A 34 -3.62 -9.02 14.30
N ASN A 35 -2.37 -9.44 14.54
CA ASN A 35 -1.78 -9.50 15.89
C ASN A 35 -0.96 -8.26 16.30
N ASN A 36 -0.93 -7.20 15.48
CA ASN A 36 -0.08 -6.01 15.68
C ASN A 36 1.42 -6.31 15.86
N GLU A 37 1.89 -7.47 15.41
CA GLU A 37 3.30 -7.88 15.49
C GLU A 37 4.16 -7.18 14.42
N ILE A 38 3.53 -6.56 13.43
CA ILE A 38 4.22 -5.81 12.38
C ILE A 38 4.64 -4.43 12.90
N ALA A 39 5.87 -4.01 12.59
CA ALA A 39 6.32 -2.65 12.82
C ALA A 39 5.39 -1.62 12.16
N LYS A 40 5.10 -0.53 12.90
CA LYS A 40 4.19 0.55 12.44
C LYS A 40 4.60 1.19 11.11
N ILE A 41 5.88 1.10 10.75
CA ILE A 41 6.42 1.65 9.51
C ILE A 41 6.31 0.71 8.32
N ALA A 42 6.09 -0.60 8.53
CA ALA A 42 6.05 -1.57 7.44
C ALA A 42 4.79 -1.41 6.56
N PHE A 43 3.78 -0.66 7.00
CA PHE A 43 2.59 -0.38 6.20
C PHE A 43 2.24 1.11 6.19
N ILE A 44 2.78 1.83 5.21
CA ILE A 44 2.61 3.28 5.05
C ILE A 44 2.14 3.69 3.63
N PRO A 45 1.05 3.09 3.09
CA PRO A 45 0.57 3.36 1.73
C PRO A 45 0.13 4.80 1.47
N PHE A 46 -0.04 5.60 2.54
CA PHE A 46 -0.44 7.01 2.49
C PHE A 46 0.72 7.97 2.86
N GLY A 47 1.95 7.45 2.93
CA GLY A 47 3.10 8.16 3.48
C GLY A 47 3.13 8.21 5.01
N GLY A 48 4.01 9.04 5.56
CA GLY A 48 4.22 9.21 6.99
C GLY A 48 4.55 10.65 7.38
N GLY A 49 4.62 10.92 8.69
CA GLY A 49 4.95 12.24 9.23
C GLY A 49 3.83 13.29 9.08
N THR A 50 4.19 14.56 9.14
CA THR A 50 3.26 15.71 9.12
C THR A 50 2.61 15.93 7.75
N ARG A 51 3.18 15.35 6.69
CA ARG A 51 2.69 15.44 5.31
C ARG A 51 2.02 14.15 4.82
N ILE A 52 1.54 13.32 5.75
CA ILE A 52 0.72 12.16 5.43
C ILE A 52 -0.50 12.59 4.59
N CYS A 53 -0.92 11.74 3.65
CA CYS A 53 -2.07 12.03 2.79
C CYS A 53 -3.29 12.42 3.62
N SER A 54 -3.81 13.63 3.39
CA SER A 54 -5.01 14.16 4.06
C SER A 54 -6.25 13.28 3.78
N GLY A 55 -6.27 12.59 2.65
CA GLY A 55 -7.29 11.63 2.25
C GLY A 55 -7.22 10.26 2.93
N LYS A 56 -6.22 9.97 3.79
CA LYS A 56 -6.03 8.65 4.42
C LYS A 56 -7.30 8.09 5.06
N ASN A 57 -7.99 8.89 5.88
CA ASN A 57 -9.16 8.42 6.60
C ASN A 57 -10.35 8.19 5.68
N MET A 58 -10.57 9.11 4.73
CA MET A 58 -11.63 8.99 3.72
C MET A 58 -11.42 7.75 2.84
N SER A 59 -10.19 7.56 2.35
CA SER A 59 -9.80 6.39 1.56
C SER A 59 -10.06 5.08 2.31
N ASN A 60 -9.63 4.98 3.58
CA ASN A 60 -9.85 3.78 4.37
C ASN A 60 -11.33 3.42 4.54
N VAL A 61 -12.20 4.41 4.73
CA VAL A 61 -13.65 4.17 4.79
C VAL A 61 -14.17 3.71 3.44
N GLN A 62 -13.82 4.40 2.36
CA GLN A 62 -14.28 4.08 1.02
C GLN A 62 -13.85 2.67 0.56
N ILE A 63 -12.59 2.31 0.74
CA ILE A 63 -12.05 0.99 0.37
C ILE A 63 -12.78 -0.11 1.14
N LYS A 64 -12.94 0.04 2.47
CA LYS A 64 -13.64 -0.96 3.29
C LYS A 64 -15.10 -1.10 2.89
N THR A 65 -15.81 0.02 2.73
CA THR A 65 -17.22 0.00 2.32
C THR A 65 -17.37 -0.63 0.94
N LEU A 66 -16.52 -0.29 -0.02
CA LEU A 66 -16.54 -0.87 -1.36
C LEU A 66 -16.32 -2.38 -1.31
N LEU A 67 -15.29 -2.85 -0.59
CA LEU A 67 -15.00 -4.28 -0.44
C LEU A 67 -16.17 -5.03 0.20
N ILE A 68 -16.76 -4.49 1.27
CA ILE A 68 -17.94 -5.09 1.91
C ILE A 68 -19.12 -5.17 0.92
N LEU A 69 -19.37 -4.11 0.13
CA LEU A 69 -20.47 -4.11 -0.83
C LEU A 69 -20.27 -5.10 -1.97
N LEU A 70 -19.03 -5.26 -2.44
CA LEU A 70 -18.68 -6.23 -3.48
C LEU A 70 -18.83 -7.65 -2.96
N LEU A 71 -18.15 -7.98 -1.86
CA LEU A 71 -18.13 -9.33 -1.28
C LEU A 71 -19.50 -9.80 -0.74
N ARG A 72 -20.41 -8.87 -0.41
CA ARG A 72 -21.78 -9.21 0.01
C ARG A 72 -22.71 -9.56 -1.15
N LYS A 73 -22.42 -9.09 -2.36
CA LYS A 73 -23.33 -9.19 -3.51
C LYS A 73 -22.83 -10.13 -4.61
N TYR A 74 -21.52 -10.33 -4.68
CA TYR A 74 -20.87 -11.05 -5.75
C TYR A 74 -19.94 -12.11 -5.19
N ASP A 75 -19.87 -13.22 -5.91
CA ASP A 75 -18.78 -14.18 -5.78
C ASP A 75 -17.72 -13.83 -6.85
N VAL A 76 -16.47 -13.66 -6.45
CA VAL A 76 -15.43 -13.07 -7.30
C VAL A 76 -14.40 -14.14 -7.63
N GLU A 77 -14.28 -14.46 -8.92
CA GLU A 77 -13.30 -15.40 -9.45
C GLU A 77 -12.40 -14.72 -10.49
N LEU A 78 -11.16 -15.20 -10.59
CA LEU A 78 -10.20 -14.77 -11.61
C LEU A 78 -10.61 -15.37 -12.96
N VAL A 79 -10.80 -14.51 -13.97
CA VAL A 79 -11.09 -14.95 -15.35
C VAL A 79 -9.87 -15.61 -16.00
N ASP A 80 -8.68 -15.16 -15.64
CA ASP A 80 -7.40 -15.70 -16.08
C ASP A 80 -6.47 -15.86 -14.87
N SER A 81 -5.66 -16.92 -14.87
CA SER A 81 -4.69 -17.22 -13.80
C SER A 81 -3.37 -16.47 -13.97
N GLU A 82 -3.19 -15.75 -15.08
CA GLU A 82 -2.00 -14.92 -15.31
C GLU A 82 -1.97 -13.70 -14.39
N LYS A 83 -0.78 -13.41 -13.84
CA LYS A 83 -0.56 -12.21 -13.02
C LYS A 83 -0.80 -10.95 -13.89
N PRO A 84 -1.65 -10.01 -13.47
CA PRO A 84 -1.89 -8.81 -14.24
C PRO A 84 -0.61 -7.97 -14.36
N ASN A 85 -0.31 -7.53 -15.57
CA ASN A 85 0.83 -6.65 -15.84
C ASN A 85 0.49 -5.21 -15.43
N PHE A 86 0.86 -4.81 -14.22
CA PHE A 86 0.68 -3.44 -13.74
C PHE A 86 1.67 -2.50 -14.43
N LYS A 87 1.16 -1.57 -15.26
CA LYS A 87 1.94 -0.46 -15.81
C LYS A 87 1.67 0.80 -15.01
N TYR A 88 2.69 1.34 -14.36
CA TYR A 88 2.60 2.64 -13.72
C TYR A 88 2.73 3.73 -14.78
N SER A 89 1.63 4.43 -15.06
CA SER A 89 1.63 5.60 -15.94
C SER A 89 1.47 6.85 -15.09
N PHE A 90 2.55 7.58 -14.89
CA PHE A 90 2.51 8.92 -14.29
C PHE A 90 2.25 9.92 -15.43
N PHE A 91 1.00 10.29 -15.66
CA PHE A 91 0.66 11.37 -16.60
C PHE A 91 1.04 12.72 -15.99
N LEU A 92 2.32 13.09 -16.04
CA LEU A 92 2.74 14.48 -15.97
C LEU A 92 2.50 15.11 -17.34
N SER A 93 1.30 15.65 -17.57
CA SER A 93 1.19 16.76 -18.52
C SER A 93 1.41 18.04 -17.74
N VAL A 94 2.67 18.41 -17.54
CA VAL A 94 3.02 19.79 -17.18
C VAL A 94 2.93 20.58 -18.48
N HIS A 95 1.97 21.50 -18.56
CA HIS A 95 2.02 22.62 -19.49
C HIS A 95 2.49 23.85 -18.70
#